data_AF-A0A0P1L034-F1
#
_entry.id   AF-A0A0P1L034-F1
#
_cell.length_a   1.000
_cell.length_b   1.000
_cell.length_c   1.000
_cell.angle_alpha   90.00
_cell.angle_beta   90.00
_cell.angle_gamma   90.00
#
_symmetry.space_group_name_H-M   'P 1'
#
loop_
_entity.id
_entity.type
_entity.pdbx_description
1 polymer ?
#
loop_
_entity_poly.entity_id
_entity_poly.type
_entity_poly.pdbx_seq_one_letter_code
_entity_poly.pdbx_strand_id
1 'polypeptide(L)'
;MEDKGNSRKALRSCVRCRKNKIKCDLQDRRPGSCSPCSRRGIECSVDYVVPHQRSQELINLFQNVEEVKRCMGSLASNYEKFAREHVPHCSERMKDISSSVGSKVLKLDDGEFIIVCLRAEGLLVNNYLIERVDIEHTLKEFQEVVGTLLQLYERPDCGRSCVNESVIDESVGKYTVENLFHSEQLPFLLCMVNFYFEVPGLEYNKLFDRILNDYCFMATEDEKRGKTFDRRTLSKLIIGNSNNDTSFLFNGEMFIKKFTLYLFYHIVIYGVGHYMEAFMDKYIRTLENVRKKVNIEKNWEVKWVNFYIKVFGLMDRMEEVLDLGEENDPFLKLLEYDSRILQNEKLIEGKFECFMEQCYYDMEPLLRRGSYRVPFVKEFMAQFLTLNFFVADVWFKTSLKEMEGMKYTGFNRYITFDDSPNLDLEEPSVNNKIKESECTYEVGKCNGVNDEVYEGGSAKKEMCAKVRKVRFEERDACDVIVCCLTKTGYNEVLNRSSCGLIRDMCEKVILEGMIMKL
;
A
#
# COMPACT_ATOMS: atom_id res chain seq x y z
N MET A 1 -40.40 3.90 -54.57
CA MET A 1 -39.89 4.63 -53.38
C MET A 1 -40.80 5.83 -53.18
N GLU A 2 -41.88 5.63 -52.43
CA GLU A 2 -42.80 6.70 -52.03
C GLU A 2 -42.31 7.26 -50.70
N ASP A 3 -41.93 8.53 -50.72
CA ASP A 3 -41.52 9.32 -49.56
C ASP A 3 -42.76 9.52 -48.66
N LYS A 4 -42.86 8.75 -47.58
CA LYS A 4 -43.89 8.96 -46.54
C LYS A 4 -43.57 10.26 -45.81
N GLY A 5 -44.07 11.34 -46.40
CA GLY A 5 -43.98 12.71 -45.89
C GLY A 5 -44.27 12.77 -44.40
N ASN A 6 -43.27 13.20 -43.65
CA ASN A 6 -43.33 13.43 -42.22
C ASN A 6 -44.23 14.65 -41.97
N SER A 7 -45.56 14.44 -41.94
CA SER A 7 -46.55 15.51 -41.81
C SER A 7 -46.53 16.09 -40.40
N ARG A 8 -45.57 16.98 -40.11
CA ARG A 8 -45.51 17.75 -38.87
C ARG A 8 -46.78 18.61 -38.81
N LYS A 9 -47.75 18.24 -37.97
CA LYS A 9 -48.97 19.01 -37.77
C LYS A 9 -48.62 20.29 -37.01
N ALA A 10 -48.72 21.44 -37.66
CA ALA A 10 -48.55 22.74 -37.02
C ALA A 10 -49.63 22.93 -35.95
N LEU A 11 -49.24 23.46 -34.79
CA LEU A 11 -50.18 23.71 -33.71
C LEU A 11 -51.13 24.87 -34.06
N ARG A 12 -52.35 24.83 -33.51
CA ARG A 12 -53.41 25.82 -33.80
C ARG A 12 -53.14 27.20 -33.20
N SER A 13 -52.33 27.28 -32.15
CA SER A 13 -51.96 28.50 -31.44
C SER A 13 -50.47 28.79 -31.56
N CYS A 14 -50.10 30.07 -31.69
CA CYS A 14 -48.70 30.48 -31.71
C CYS A 14 -48.04 30.27 -30.34
N VAL A 15 -46.70 30.21 -30.33
CA VAL A 15 -45.89 29.96 -29.12
C VAL A 15 -46.22 30.95 -28.01
N ARG A 16 -46.27 32.25 -28.34
CA ARG A 16 -46.55 33.30 -27.37
C ARG A 16 -47.94 33.21 -26.76
N CYS A 17 -48.97 33.03 -27.58
CA CYS A 17 -50.34 32.97 -27.06
C CYS A 17 -50.53 31.76 -26.15
N ARG A 18 -49.88 30.63 -26.45
CA ARG A 18 -49.89 29.45 -25.58
C ARG A 18 -49.16 29.69 -24.27
N LYS A 19 -47.95 30.26 -24.31
CA LYS A 19 -47.15 30.60 -23.12
C LYS A 19 -47.88 31.55 -22.17
N ASN A 20 -48.61 32.51 -22.73
CA ASN A 20 -49.39 33.49 -21.96
C ASN A 20 -50.84 33.09 -21.71
N LYS A 21 -51.26 31.88 -22.13
CA LYS A 21 -52.64 31.36 -22.00
C LYS A 21 -53.72 32.34 -22.51
N ILE A 22 -53.47 33.03 -23.62
CA ILE A 22 -54.43 33.96 -24.26
C ILE A 22 -55.00 33.38 -25.56
N LYS A 23 -56.23 33.77 -25.91
CA LYS A 23 -56.91 33.32 -27.14
C LYS A 23 -56.10 33.69 -28.37
N CYS A 24 -55.82 32.68 -29.20
CA CYS A 24 -55.02 32.81 -30.42
C CYS A 24 -55.91 32.55 -31.63
N ASP A 25 -55.93 33.49 -32.57
CA ASP A 25 -56.64 33.43 -33.86
C ASP A 25 -55.67 33.19 -35.03
N LEU A 26 -54.49 32.61 -34.74
CA LEU A 26 -53.45 32.39 -35.74
C LEU A 26 -53.94 31.50 -36.88
N GLN A 27 -54.72 30.46 -36.59
CA GLN A 27 -55.21 29.52 -37.59
C GLN A 27 -56.06 30.20 -38.66
N ASP A 28 -56.85 31.21 -38.27
CA ASP A 28 -57.75 31.95 -39.16
C ASP A 28 -57.02 33.05 -39.93
N ARG A 29 -55.89 33.54 -39.41
CA ARG A 29 -55.12 34.67 -39.99
C ARG A 29 -53.89 34.26 -40.80
N ARG A 30 -53.66 32.96 -41.02
CA ARG A 30 -52.54 32.49 -41.84
C ARG A 30 -52.65 33.05 -43.27
N PRO A 31 -51.53 33.49 -43.88
CA PRO A 31 -50.14 33.38 -43.43
C PRO A 31 -49.65 34.49 -42.47
N GLY A 32 -50.51 35.44 -42.10
CA GLY A 32 -50.17 36.56 -41.23
C GLY A 32 -50.05 36.21 -39.73
N SER A 33 -49.57 37.18 -38.95
CA SER A 33 -49.48 37.06 -37.50
C SER A 33 -50.87 37.11 -36.83
N CYS A 34 -51.04 36.40 -35.72
CA CYS A 34 -52.29 36.43 -34.95
C CYS A 34 -52.55 37.83 -34.38
N SER A 35 -53.81 38.19 -34.12
CA SER A 35 -54.19 39.54 -33.67
C SER A 35 -53.51 39.99 -32.37
N PRO A 36 -53.27 39.12 -31.36
CA PRO A 36 -52.50 39.49 -30.19
C PRO A 36 -51.03 39.80 -30.48
N CYS A 37 -50.40 39.11 -31.44
CA CYS A 37 -49.00 39.32 -31.80
C CYS A 37 -48.84 40.55 -32.70
N SER A 38 -49.72 40.70 -33.70
CA SER A 38 -49.75 41.84 -34.59
C SER A 38 -49.96 43.17 -33.84
N ARG A 39 -50.92 43.23 -32.91
CA ARG A 39 -51.16 44.45 -32.09
C ARG A 39 -49.98 44.87 -31.22
N ARG A 40 -49.07 43.94 -30.92
CA ARG A 40 -47.88 44.21 -30.09
C ARG A 40 -46.61 44.36 -30.91
N GLY A 41 -46.70 44.31 -32.25
CA GLY A 41 -45.54 44.47 -33.14
C GLY A 41 -44.47 43.39 -32.95
N ILE A 42 -44.86 42.18 -32.57
CA ILE A 42 -43.95 41.08 -32.22
C ILE A 42 -44.16 39.87 -33.13
N GLU A 43 -43.07 39.13 -33.36
CA GLU A 43 -43.05 37.97 -34.24
C GLU A 43 -43.98 36.84 -33.75
N CYS A 44 -44.68 36.21 -34.70
CA CYS A 44 -45.66 35.18 -34.43
C CYS A 44 -45.18 33.82 -34.96
N SER A 45 -44.47 33.07 -34.13
CA SER A 45 -43.95 31.74 -34.48
C SER A 45 -44.92 30.61 -34.13
N VAL A 46 -44.86 29.51 -34.90
CA VAL A 46 -45.72 28.33 -34.75
C VAL A 46 -44.87 27.10 -34.47
N ASP A 47 -45.10 26.48 -33.32
CA ASP A 47 -44.51 25.17 -33.02
C ASP A 47 -45.28 24.04 -33.71
N TYR A 48 -44.58 22.95 -34.00
CA TYR A 48 -45.15 21.74 -34.56
C TYR A 48 -45.34 20.68 -33.47
N VAL A 49 -46.37 19.84 -33.62
CA VAL A 49 -46.55 18.68 -32.74
C VAL A 49 -45.41 17.71 -33.04
N VAL A 50 -44.49 17.54 -32.09
CA VAL A 50 -43.58 16.39 -32.07
C VAL A 50 -44.38 15.21 -31.50
N PRO A 51 -44.56 14.11 -32.26
CA PRO A 51 -45.20 12.92 -31.72
C PRO A 51 -44.41 12.45 -30.49
N HIS A 52 -45.08 12.30 -29.35
CA HIS A 52 -44.42 11.85 -28.14
C HIS A 52 -43.96 10.40 -28.34
N GLN A 53 -42.64 10.14 -28.37
CA GLN A 53 -42.06 8.80 -28.54
C GLN A 53 -42.15 7.94 -27.26
N ARG A 54 -43.23 8.10 -26.50
CA ARG A 54 -43.42 7.45 -25.19
C ARG A 54 -43.34 5.92 -25.28
N SER A 55 -43.79 5.34 -26.40
CA SER A 55 -43.69 3.90 -26.64
C SER A 55 -42.25 3.44 -26.84
N GLN A 56 -41.41 4.22 -27.53
CA GLN A 56 -40.02 3.87 -27.77
C GLN A 56 -39.20 3.95 -26.47
N GLU A 57 -39.45 4.98 -25.66
CA GLU A 57 -38.83 5.12 -24.33
C GLU A 57 -39.19 3.95 -23.40
N LEU A 58 -40.46 3.53 -23.40
CA LEU A 58 -40.93 2.35 -22.65
C LEU A 58 -40.29 1.05 -23.14
N ILE A 59 -40.16 0.87 -24.45
CA ILE A 59 -39.49 -0.30 -25.05
C ILE A 59 -38.01 -0.33 -24.63
N ASN A 60 -37.30 0.80 -24.72
CA ASN A 60 -35.91 0.91 -24.31
C ASN A 60 -35.74 0.62 -22.80
N LEU A 61 -36.64 1.13 -21.96
CA LEU A 61 -36.62 0.85 -20.53
C LEU A 61 -36.78 -0.66 -20.25
N PHE A 62 -37.74 -1.30 -20.94
CA PHE A 62 -37.98 -2.74 -20.79
C PHE A 62 -36.76 -3.56 -21.23
N GLN A 63 -36.13 -3.20 -22.35
CA GLN A 63 -34.90 -3.83 -22.82
C GLN A 63 -33.74 -3.70 -21.82
N ASN A 64 -33.56 -2.50 -21.25
CA ASN A 64 -32.54 -2.27 -20.22
C ASN A 64 -32.80 -3.12 -18.95
N VAL A 65 -34.06 -3.24 -18.52
CA VAL A 65 -34.43 -4.08 -17.36
C VAL A 65 -34.17 -5.56 -17.64
N GLU A 66 -34.52 -6.04 -18.83
CA GLU A 66 -34.23 -7.43 -19.25
C GLU A 66 -32.72 -7.69 -19.33
N GLU A 67 -31.92 -6.73 -19.81
CA GLU A 67 -30.47 -6.85 -19.81
C GLU A 67 -29.89 -6.92 -18.38
N VAL A 68 -30.35 -6.06 -17.47
CA VAL A 68 -29.95 -6.12 -16.06
C VAL A 68 -30.32 -7.47 -15.44
N LYS A 69 -31.54 -7.98 -15.70
CA LYS A 69 -32.00 -9.28 -15.22
C LYS A 69 -31.13 -10.42 -15.75
N ARG A 70 -30.74 -10.37 -17.02
CA ARG A 70 -29.82 -11.36 -17.63
C ARG A 70 -28.43 -11.30 -17.00
N CYS A 71 -27.90 -10.10 -16.78
CA CYS A 71 -26.62 -9.89 -16.11
C CYS A 71 -26.66 -10.42 -14.66
N MET A 72 -27.73 -10.14 -13.91
CA MET A 72 -27.93 -10.69 -12.56
C MET A 72 -28.05 -12.21 -12.57
N GLY A 73 -28.81 -12.79 -13.52
CA GLY A 73 -28.95 -14.25 -13.64
C GLY A 73 -27.63 -14.94 -13.97
N SER A 74 -26.82 -14.35 -14.85
CA SER A 74 -25.47 -14.82 -15.16
C SER A 74 -24.55 -14.74 -13.93
N LEU A 75 -24.59 -13.60 -13.22
CA LEU A 75 -23.81 -13.39 -12.01
C LEU A 75 -24.19 -14.39 -10.91
N ALA A 76 -25.49 -14.59 -10.67
CA ALA A 76 -25.99 -15.57 -9.71
C ALA A 76 -25.60 -17.01 -10.09
N SER A 77 -25.72 -17.37 -11.38
CA SER A 77 -25.30 -18.69 -11.87
C SER A 77 -23.81 -18.91 -11.73
N ASN A 78 -22.99 -17.88 -11.95
CA ASN A 78 -21.55 -17.94 -11.72
C ASN A 78 -21.25 -18.12 -10.23
N TYR A 79 -21.90 -17.37 -9.34
CA TYR A 79 -21.74 -17.56 -7.89
C TYR A 79 -22.24 -18.93 -7.41
N GLU A 80 -23.31 -19.48 -7.98
CA GLU A 80 -23.75 -20.85 -7.69
C GLU A 80 -22.76 -21.90 -8.22
N LYS A 81 -22.18 -21.67 -9.39
CA LYS A 81 -21.13 -22.54 -9.94
C LYS A 81 -19.88 -22.48 -9.06
N PHE A 82 -19.48 -21.28 -8.62
CA PHE A 82 -18.41 -21.08 -7.63
C PHE A 82 -18.70 -21.78 -6.31
N ALA A 83 -19.92 -21.65 -5.81
CA ALA A 83 -20.36 -22.39 -4.65
C ALA A 83 -20.17 -23.88 -4.94
N ARG A 84 -20.78 -24.47 -5.98
CA ARG A 84 -20.68 -25.91 -6.28
C ARG A 84 -19.25 -26.42 -6.51
N GLU A 85 -18.36 -25.64 -7.11
CA GLU A 85 -16.99 -26.03 -7.43
C GLU A 85 -16.02 -25.91 -6.25
N HIS A 86 -16.30 -25.05 -5.26
CA HIS A 86 -15.40 -24.82 -4.11
C HIS A 86 -16.04 -25.21 -2.76
N VAL A 87 -17.32 -25.55 -2.75
CA VAL A 87 -18.07 -26.10 -1.60
C VAL A 87 -17.65 -27.53 -1.23
N PRO A 88 -17.09 -28.42 -2.07
CA PRO A 88 -16.60 -29.71 -1.57
C PRO A 88 -15.47 -29.57 -0.53
N HIS A 89 -14.85 -28.39 -0.40
CA HIS A 89 -13.90 -28.06 0.67
C HIS A 89 -14.42 -27.00 1.67
N CYS A 90 -15.64 -26.47 1.48
CA CYS A 90 -16.16 -25.33 2.25
C CYS A 90 -17.63 -25.48 2.74
N SER A 91 -18.31 -26.59 2.40
CA SER A 91 -19.77 -26.79 2.56
C SER A 91 -20.29 -26.76 3.99
N GLU A 92 -19.55 -27.31 4.94
CA GLU A 92 -20.04 -27.44 6.32
C GLU A 92 -19.62 -26.29 7.24
N ARG A 93 -18.82 -25.34 6.73
CA ARG A 93 -18.17 -24.27 7.51
C ARG A 93 -18.90 -22.92 7.52
N MET A 94 -19.88 -22.70 6.66
CA MET A 94 -20.47 -21.35 6.44
C MET A 94 -21.85 -21.10 7.07
N LYS A 95 -22.36 -21.98 7.95
CA LYS A 95 -23.71 -21.83 8.52
C LYS A 95 -23.85 -20.78 9.64
N ASP A 96 -22.75 -20.20 10.14
CA ASP A 96 -22.76 -19.22 11.23
C ASP A 96 -22.37 -17.77 10.79
N ILE A 97 -22.59 -17.42 9.51
CA ILE A 97 -22.28 -16.06 8.96
C ILE A 97 -23.41 -15.05 9.30
N SER A 98 -23.96 -15.07 10.51
CA SER A 98 -25.05 -14.13 10.86
C SER A 98 -24.55 -12.77 11.39
N SER A 99 -23.24 -12.56 11.51
CA SER A 99 -22.66 -11.30 12.02
C SER A 99 -21.52 -10.70 11.17
N SER A 100 -21.23 -11.23 9.97
CA SER A 100 -20.12 -10.69 9.17
C SER A 100 -20.38 -9.24 8.75
N VAL A 101 -19.44 -8.35 9.08
CA VAL A 101 -19.47 -6.93 8.75
C VAL A 101 -19.29 -6.71 7.23
N GLY A 102 -18.67 -7.68 6.55
CA GLY A 102 -18.70 -7.78 5.08
C GLY A 102 -17.77 -8.88 4.55
N SER A 103 -17.99 -9.28 3.30
CA SER A 103 -17.10 -10.21 2.57
C SER A 103 -16.74 -9.64 1.21
N LYS A 104 -15.50 -9.81 0.79
CA LYS A 104 -14.96 -9.35 -0.48
C LYS A 104 -14.16 -10.46 -1.15
N VAL A 105 -14.23 -10.49 -2.47
CA VAL A 105 -13.54 -11.49 -3.29
C VAL A 105 -12.69 -10.78 -4.32
N LEU A 106 -11.39 -11.04 -4.29
CA LEU A 106 -10.46 -10.64 -5.34
C LEU A 106 -10.30 -11.82 -6.29
N LYS A 107 -10.84 -11.66 -7.50
CA LYS A 107 -10.61 -12.61 -8.58
C LYS A 107 -9.22 -12.38 -9.16
N LEU A 108 -8.47 -13.47 -9.27
CA LEU A 108 -7.20 -13.54 -9.96
C LEU A 108 -7.38 -14.25 -11.32
N ASP A 109 -6.29 -14.45 -12.06
CA ASP A 109 -6.31 -15.25 -13.29
C ASP A 109 -6.61 -16.73 -13.00
N ASP A 110 -6.97 -17.48 -14.04
CA ASP A 110 -7.10 -18.96 -14.02
C ASP A 110 -8.10 -19.52 -12.98
N GLY A 111 -9.02 -18.68 -12.48
CA GLY A 111 -10.00 -19.10 -11.49
C GLY A 111 -9.45 -19.16 -10.06
N GLU A 112 -8.32 -18.50 -9.80
CA GLU A 112 -7.83 -18.28 -8.44
C GLU A 112 -8.61 -17.13 -7.76
N PHE A 113 -8.82 -17.23 -6.45
CA PHE A 113 -9.52 -16.20 -5.67
C PHE A 113 -8.83 -15.96 -4.33
N ILE A 114 -8.79 -14.70 -3.92
CA ILE A 114 -8.50 -14.33 -2.54
C ILE A 114 -9.82 -13.89 -1.90
N ILE A 115 -10.24 -14.61 -0.87
CA ILE A 115 -11.47 -14.30 -0.14
C ILE A 115 -11.09 -13.58 1.14
N VAL A 116 -11.61 -12.37 1.33
CA VAL A 116 -11.36 -11.54 2.51
C VAL A 116 -12.68 -11.27 3.21
N CYS A 117 -12.81 -11.66 4.47
CA CYS A 117 -14.02 -11.44 5.27
C CYS A 117 -13.65 -10.72 6.57
N LEU A 118 -14.37 -9.64 6.87
CA LEU A 118 -14.22 -8.92 8.13
C LEU A 118 -15.34 -9.35 9.08
N ARG A 119 -14.95 -9.86 10.25
CA ARG A 119 -15.85 -10.26 11.34
C ARG A 119 -15.55 -9.44 12.60
N ALA A 120 -16.35 -9.63 13.64
CA ALA A 120 -16.13 -8.97 14.93
C ALA A 120 -14.80 -9.43 15.56
N GLU A 121 -14.46 -10.70 15.39
CA GLU A 121 -13.28 -11.35 15.98
C GLU A 121 -11.98 -11.00 15.24
N GLY A 122 -12.06 -10.60 13.96
CA GLY A 122 -10.88 -10.30 13.16
C GLY A 122 -11.08 -10.37 11.65
N LEU A 123 -9.96 -10.53 10.93
CA LEU A 123 -9.91 -10.60 9.48
C LEU A 123 -9.65 -12.04 9.02
N LEU A 124 -10.55 -12.57 8.21
CA LEU A 124 -10.35 -13.84 7.53
C LEU A 124 -9.78 -13.61 6.15
N VAL A 125 -8.67 -14.28 5.84
CA VAL A 125 -8.10 -14.33 4.50
C VAL A 125 -7.97 -15.79 4.09
N ASN A 126 -8.64 -16.20 3.02
CA ASN A 126 -8.69 -17.60 2.56
C ASN A 126 -9.07 -18.60 3.66
N ASN A 127 -10.03 -18.21 4.51
CA ASN A 127 -10.49 -18.96 5.70
C ASN A 127 -9.49 -19.08 6.86
N TYR A 128 -8.37 -18.33 6.83
CA TYR A 128 -7.47 -18.20 7.97
C TYR A 128 -7.78 -16.95 8.77
N LEU A 129 -8.07 -17.11 10.06
CA LEU A 129 -8.42 -16.02 10.96
C LEU A 129 -7.15 -15.31 11.45
N ILE A 130 -7.12 -14.00 11.28
CA ILE A 130 -6.18 -13.12 11.94
C ILE A 130 -6.98 -12.36 13.00
N GLU A 131 -6.60 -12.52 14.26
CA GLU A 131 -7.31 -11.87 15.36
C GLU A 131 -7.27 -10.35 15.21
N ARG A 132 -8.38 -9.70 15.60
CA ARG A 132 -8.52 -8.25 15.47
C ARG A 132 -7.42 -7.50 16.23
N VAL A 133 -7.05 -7.99 17.42
CA VAL A 133 -6.02 -7.37 18.26
C VAL A 133 -4.67 -7.40 17.55
N ASP A 134 -4.29 -8.54 16.97
CA ASP A 134 -3.01 -8.68 16.27
C ASP A 134 -2.94 -7.80 15.02
N ILE A 135 -3.97 -7.81 14.17
CA ILE A 135 -3.94 -7.01 12.93
C ILE A 135 -3.94 -5.51 13.22
N GLU A 136 -4.71 -5.04 14.20
CA GLU A 136 -4.72 -3.63 14.58
C GLU A 136 -3.38 -3.20 15.20
N HIS A 137 -2.75 -4.08 16.01
CA HIS A 137 -1.41 -3.82 16.53
C HIS A 137 -0.39 -3.68 15.40
N THR A 138 -0.36 -4.61 14.44
CA THR A 138 0.57 -4.54 13.30
C THR A 138 0.34 -3.31 12.40
N LEU A 139 -0.92 -2.91 12.21
CA LEU A 139 -1.27 -1.69 11.49
C LEU A 139 -0.84 -0.43 12.24
N LYS A 140 -0.94 -0.43 13.57
CA LYS A 140 -0.42 0.65 14.41
C LYS A 140 1.10 0.77 14.33
N GLU A 141 1.84 -0.34 14.36
CA GLU A 141 3.29 -0.30 14.14
C GLU A 141 3.65 0.28 12.75
N PHE A 142 2.89 -0.09 11.72
CA PHE A 142 3.07 0.49 10.39
C PHE A 142 2.73 1.99 10.34
N GLN A 143 1.67 2.41 11.02
CA GLN A 143 1.29 3.82 11.17
C GLN A 143 2.42 4.64 11.79
N GLU A 144 3.04 4.14 12.85
CA GLU A 144 4.20 4.78 13.50
C GLU A 144 5.37 4.94 12.53
N VAL A 145 5.69 3.90 11.75
CA VAL A 145 6.74 3.96 10.72
C VAL A 145 6.46 5.04 9.68
N VAL A 146 5.25 5.08 9.14
CA VAL A 146 4.87 6.09 8.14
C VAL A 146 4.86 7.48 8.75
N GLY A 147 4.37 7.63 9.98
CA GLY A 147 4.38 8.88 10.73
C GLY A 147 5.79 9.44 10.89
N THR A 148 6.75 8.62 11.33
CA THR A 148 8.15 9.06 11.45
C THR A 148 8.76 9.43 10.10
N LEU A 149 8.49 8.67 9.03
CA LEU A 149 8.99 9.03 7.68
C LEU A 149 8.40 10.34 7.15
N LEU A 150 7.16 10.68 7.51
CA LEU A 150 6.55 11.97 7.17
C LEU A 150 7.16 13.11 7.99
N GLN A 151 7.36 12.91 9.29
CA GLN A 151 7.99 13.90 10.18
C GLN A 151 9.42 14.23 9.74
N LEU A 152 10.21 13.21 9.37
CA LEU A 152 11.56 13.40 8.83
C LEU A 152 11.54 14.21 7.51
N TYR A 153 10.48 14.09 6.71
CA TYR A 153 10.35 14.85 5.46
C TYR A 153 9.83 16.29 5.65
N GLU A 154 9.00 16.54 6.67
CA GLU A 154 8.37 17.85 6.93
C GLU A 154 9.35 18.95 7.34
N ARG A 155 10.59 18.60 7.73
CA ARG A 155 11.48 19.53 8.44
C ARG A 155 11.66 20.89 7.75
N PRO A 156 11.54 21.98 8.54
CA PRO A 156 11.49 23.35 8.03
C PRO A 156 12.76 23.75 7.27
N ASP A 157 13.91 23.19 7.62
CA ASP A 157 15.20 23.49 6.98
C ASP A 157 15.33 22.94 5.55
N CYS A 158 14.43 22.04 5.12
CA CYS A 158 14.36 21.57 3.74
C CYS A 158 13.58 22.52 2.81
N GLY A 159 13.02 23.63 3.31
CA GLY A 159 12.21 24.57 2.51
C GLY A 159 10.87 23.99 2.03
N ARG A 160 10.40 22.89 2.62
CA ARG A 160 9.23 22.11 2.17
C ARG A 160 8.03 22.27 3.12
N SER A 161 7.37 23.43 3.12
CA SER A 161 6.18 23.68 3.98
C SER A 161 4.88 22.97 3.51
N CYS A 162 4.98 21.73 3.01
CA CYS A 162 3.88 21.08 2.30
C CYS A 162 3.11 20.03 3.10
N VAL A 163 3.66 19.57 4.22
CA VAL A 163 3.02 18.63 5.15
C VAL A 163 2.92 19.37 6.49
N ASN A 164 1.78 19.25 7.17
CA ASN A 164 1.62 19.74 8.54
C ASN A 164 1.17 18.57 9.43
N GLU A 165 1.26 18.73 10.75
CA GLU A 165 0.87 17.69 11.72
C GLU A 165 -0.54 17.14 11.46
N SER A 166 -1.52 18.00 11.10
CA SER A 166 -2.88 17.54 10.76
C SER A 166 -2.94 16.64 9.51
N VAL A 167 -2.09 16.88 8.51
CA VAL A 167 -1.99 16.04 7.31
C VAL A 167 -1.33 14.71 7.66
N ILE A 168 -0.37 14.69 8.59
CA ILE A 168 0.23 13.44 9.09
C ILE A 168 -0.84 12.61 9.79
N ASP A 169 -1.55 13.18 10.75
CA ASP A 169 -2.60 12.49 11.51
C ASP A 169 -3.71 11.95 10.60
N GLU A 170 -4.21 12.76 9.66
CA GLU A 170 -5.21 12.32 8.69
C GLU A 170 -4.66 11.22 7.76
N SER A 171 -3.39 11.35 7.34
CA SER A 171 -2.76 10.40 6.43
C SER A 171 -2.47 9.06 7.09
N VAL A 172 -2.16 9.04 8.38
CA VAL A 172 -1.76 7.85 9.14
C VAL A 172 -2.99 7.18 9.76
N GLY A 173 -3.92 7.94 10.32
CA GLY A 173 -5.12 7.42 10.99
C GLY A 173 -6.07 6.63 10.08
N LYS A 174 -5.92 6.75 8.76
CA LYS A 174 -6.72 5.97 7.79
C LYS A 174 -6.32 4.49 7.71
N TYR A 175 -5.16 4.09 8.24
CA TYR A 175 -4.64 2.73 8.11
C TYR A 175 -5.16 1.79 9.20
N THR A 176 -6.47 1.64 9.32
CA THR A 176 -7.10 0.64 10.20
C THR A 176 -7.68 -0.50 9.38
N VAL A 177 -7.87 -1.69 9.99
CA VAL A 177 -8.41 -2.85 9.25
C VAL A 177 -9.79 -2.52 8.68
N GLU A 178 -10.63 -1.84 9.46
CA GLU A 178 -11.98 -1.45 9.04
C GLU A 178 -11.94 -0.43 7.89
N ASN A 179 -11.11 0.61 8.00
CA ASN A 179 -11.02 1.64 6.97
C ASN A 179 -10.50 1.06 5.65
N LEU A 180 -9.42 0.28 5.69
CA LEU A 180 -8.84 -0.34 4.49
C LEU A 180 -9.79 -1.37 3.88
N PHE A 181 -10.47 -2.16 4.72
CA PHE A 181 -11.47 -3.11 4.25
C PHE A 181 -12.64 -2.38 3.61
N HIS A 182 -13.32 -1.46 4.31
CA HIS A 182 -14.52 -0.78 3.81
C HIS A 182 -14.26 0.12 2.62
N SER A 183 -13.13 0.83 2.59
CA SER A 183 -12.71 1.64 1.44
C SER A 183 -12.32 0.81 0.22
N GLU A 184 -12.26 -0.53 0.28
CA GLU A 184 -11.81 -1.40 -0.81
C GLU A 184 -10.33 -1.29 -1.19
N GLN A 185 -9.49 -0.74 -0.31
CA GLN A 185 -8.03 -0.73 -0.46
C GLN A 185 -7.41 -2.09 -0.11
N LEU A 186 -7.99 -3.16 -0.67
CA LEU A 186 -7.66 -4.55 -0.35
C LEU A 186 -6.21 -4.93 -0.68
N PRO A 187 -5.61 -4.52 -1.82
CA PRO A 187 -4.21 -4.84 -2.09
C PRO A 187 -3.26 -4.30 -1.02
N PHE A 188 -3.60 -3.15 -0.44
CA PHE A 188 -2.83 -2.53 0.62
C PHE A 188 -3.02 -3.27 1.95
N LEU A 189 -4.25 -3.62 2.32
CA LEU A 189 -4.53 -4.47 3.48
C LEU A 189 -3.78 -5.80 3.39
N LEU A 190 -3.85 -6.45 2.22
CA LEU A 190 -3.16 -7.73 1.97
C LEU A 190 -1.63 -7.59 1.98
N CYS A 191 -1.09 -6.40 1.67
CA CYS A 191 0.34 -6.11 1.79
C CYS A 191 0.80 -6.26 3.24
N MET A 192 0.05 -5.64 4.17
CA MET A 192 0.33 -5.68 5.61
C MET A 192 0.12 -7.09 6.15
N VAL A 193 -1.00 -7.72 5.77
CA VAL A 193 -1.31 -9.10 6.17
C VAL A 193 -0.20 -10.05 5.74
N ASN A 194 0.22 -10.01 4.48
CA ASN A 194 1.30 -10.86 3.99
C ASN A 194 2.64 -10.53 4.63
N PHE A 195 2.86 -9.30 5.10
CA PHE A 195 4.13 -8.96 5.75
C PHE A 195 4.22 -9.57 7.14
N TYR A 196 3.19 -9.37 7.97
CA TYR A 196 3.19 -9.74 9.39
C TYR A 196 2.65 -11.15 9.68
N PHE A 197 1.87 -11.74 8.78
CA PHE A 197 1.21 -13.02 9.00
C PHE A 197 1.53 -14.03 7.91
N GLU A 198 1.59 -15.29 8.31
CA GLU A 198 1.63 -16.42 7.41
C GLU A 198 0.21 -16.92 7.17
N VAL A 199 -0.28 -16.61 5.97
CA VAL A 199 -1.61 -16.99 5.51
C VAL A 199 -1.44 -17.99 4.37
N PRO A 200 -1.71 -19.28 4.60
CA PRO A 200 -1.62 -20.27 3.54
C PRO A 200 -2.52 -19.94 2.35
N GLY A 201 -1.97 -20.10 1.14
CA GLY A 201 -2.64 -19.76 -0.12
C GLY A 201 -2.69 -18.27 -0.46
N LEU A 202 -2.16 -17.37 0.38
CA LEU A 202 -1.99 -15.97 0.01
C LEU A 202 -0.69 -15.77 -0.78
N GLU A 203 -0.74 -15.94 -2.09
CA GLU A 203 0.40 -15.70 -2.97
C GLU A 203 0.56 -14.21 -3.31
N TYR A 204 0.85 -13.39 -2.30
CA TYR A 204 0.81 -11.93 -2.41
C TYR A 204 1.73 -11.36 -3.49
N ASN A 205 2.93 -11.92 -3.68
CA ASN A 205 3.87 -11.46 -4.71
C ASN A 205 3.28 -11.58 -6.12
N LYS A 206 2.53 -12.65 -6.40
CA LYS A 206 1.83 -12.80 -7.68
C LYS A 206 0.73 -11.74 -7.83
N LEU A 207 0.00 -11.41 -6.75
CA LEU A 207 -0.99 -10.33 -6.77
C LEU A 207 -0.33 -8.98 -7.07
N PHE A 208 0.77 -8.65 -6.39
CA PHE A 208 1.54 -7.42 -6.62
C PHE A 208 1.99 -7.32 -8.08
N ASP A 209 2.63 -8.36 -8.61
CA ASP A 209 3.12 -8.38 -9.98
C ASP A 209 1.98 -8.26 -11.00
N ARG A 210 0.84 -8.92 -10.77
CA ARG A 210 -0.35 -8.81 -11.63
C ARG A 210 -0.89 -7.38 -11.66
N ILE A 211 -1.07 -6.75 -10.50
CA ILE A 211 -1.54 -5.35 -10.38
C ILE A 211 -0.61 -4.41 -11.15
N LEU A 212 0.70 -4.54 -10.97
CA LEU A 212 1.69 -3.70 -11.62
C LEU A 212 1.74 -3.92 -13.13
N ASN A 213 1.79 -5.19 -13.57
CA ASN A 213 1.86 -5.52 -14.99
C ASN A 213 0.59 -5.06 -15.73
N ASP A 214 -0.60 -5.24 -15.14
CA ASP A 214 -1.85 -4.76 -15.73
C ASP A 214 -1.88 -3.24 -15.86
N TYR A 215 -1.41 -2.51 -14.85
CA TYR A 215 -1.24 -1.07 -14.96
C TYR A 215 -0.32 -0.69 -16.11
N CYS A 216 0.89 -1.27 -16.15
CA CYS A 216 1.89 -0.97 -17.17
C CYS A 216 1.38 -1.27 -18.59
N PHE A 217 0.67 -2.40 -18.75
CA PHE A 217 0.07 -2.80 -20.01
C PHE A 217 -1.03 -1.82 -20.45
N MET A 218 -2.02 -1.56 -19.60
CA MET A 218 -3.11 -0.63 -19.92
C MET A 218 -2.63 0.79 -20.20
N ALA A 219 -1.59 1.23 -19.49
CA ALA A 219 -1.03 2.57 -19.64
C ALA A 219 -0.24 2.73 -20.95
N THR A 220 0.42 1.67 -21.43
CA THR A 220 1.25 1.69 -22.64
C THR A 220 0.44 1.48 -23.92
N GLU A 221 -0.49 0.52 -23.91
CA GLU A 221 -1.28 0.13 -25.08
C GLU A 221 -2.59 0.96 -25.23
N ASP A 222 -2.86 1.90 -24.31
CA ASP A 222 -4.14 2.64 -24.19
C ASP A 222 -5.38 1.72 -24.15
N GLU A 223 -5.19 0.49 -23.65
CA GLU A 223 -6.24 -0.50 -23.52
C GLU A 223 -7.11 -0.28 -22.28
N LYS A 224 -8.39 -0.66 -22.39
CA LYS A 224 -9.35 -0.53 -21.27
C LYS A 224 -9.27 -1.69 -20.28
N ARG A 225 -8.60 -2.80 -20.64
CA ARG A 225 -8.53 -4.02 -19.85
C ARG A 225 -7.10 -4.54 -19.80
N GLY A 226 -6.60 -4.81 -18.60
CA GLY A 226 -5.41 -5.63 -18.40
C GLY A 226 -5.75 -7.11 -18.58
N LYS A 227 -4.76 -7.95 -18.27
CA LYS A 227 -4.92 -9.39 -18.30
C LYS A 227 -5.83 -9.87 -17.16
N THR A 228 -5.59 -9.36 -15.94
CA THR A 228 -6.35 -9.76 -14.75
C THR A 228 -7.43 -8.75 -14.38
N PHE A 229 -7.06 -7.47 -14.36
CA PHE A 229 -7.90 -6.36 -13.90
C PHE A 229 -8.21 -5.40 -15.04
N ASP A 230 -9.49 -5.02 -15.17
CA ASP A 230 -9.84 -3.87 -15.99
C ASP A 230 -9.51 -2.55 -15.27
N ARG A 231 -9.43 -1.46 -16.05
CA ARG A 231 -9.05 -0.14 -15.54
C ARG A 231 -9.94 0.35 -14.39
N ARG A 232 -11.22 -0.03 -14.41
CA ARG A 232 -12.19 0.37 -13.37
C ARG A 232 -11.94 -0.38 -12.08
N THR A 233 -11.76 -1.69 -12.17
CA THR A 233 -11.44 -2.57 -11.04
C THR A 233 -10.13 -2.16 -10.42
N LEU A 234 -9.08 -1.98 -11.22
CA LEU A 234 -7.77 -1.55 -10.72
C LEU A 234 -7.85 -0.19 -10.03
N SER A 235 -8.56 0.77 -10.62
CA SER A 235 -8.77 2.08 -10.01
C SER A 235 -9.48 1.99 -8.67
N LYS A 236 -10.48 1.11 -8.56
CA LYS A 236 -11.23 0.87 -7.33
C LYS A 236 -10.35 0.23 -6.25
N LEU A 237 -9.52 -0.74 -6.62
CA LEU A 237 -8.61 -1.43 -5.70
C LEU A 237 -7.51 -0.52 -5.14
N ILE A 238 -7.02 0.43 -5.94
CA ILE A 238 -5.92 1.31 -5.53
C ILE A 238 -6.43 2.59 -4.84
N ILE A 239 -7.46 3.24 -5.39
CA ILE A 239 -7.99 4.49 -4.81
C ILE A 239 -8.91 4.18 -3.62
N GLY A 240 -9.71 3.12 -3.75
CA GLY A 240 -10.83 2.82 -2.87
C GLY A 240 -12.13 3.52 -3.28
N ASN A 241 -13.20 3.28 -2.52
CA ASN A 241 -14.46 3.99 -2.62
C ASN A 241 -14.39 5.29 -1.79
N SER A 242 -14.65 6.44 -2.41
CA SER A 242 -15.03 7.64 -1.66
C SER A 242 -16.51 7.54 -1.31
N ASN A 243 -16.89 7.86 -0.07
CA ASN A 243 -18.28 7.77 0.39
C ASN A 243 -19.26 8.69 -0.38
N ASN A 244 -18.75 9.59 -1.23
CA ASN A 244 -19.53 10.62 -1.91
C ASN A 244 -19.61 10.50 -3.44
N ASP A 245 -18.83 9.64 -4.10
CA ASP A 245 -18.82 9.58 -5.57
C ASP A 245 -19.65 8.43 -6.13
N THR A 246 -20.89 8.74 -6.50
CA THR A 246 -21.70 7.88 -7.38
C THR A 246 -21.15 7.83 -8.82
N SER A 247 -20.18 8.70 -9.13
CA SER A 247 -19.51 8.82 -10.42
C SER A 247 -18.06 8.31 -10.31
N PHE A 248 -17.84 7.01 -10.56
CA PHE A 248 -16.51 6.41 -10.72
C PHE A 248 -15.88 6.81 -12.06
N LEU A 249 -15.74 8.12 -12.32
CA LEU A 249 -14.89 8.60 -13.40
C LEU A 249 -13.44 8.39 -12.97
N PHE A 250 -12.68 7.65 -13.77
CA PHE A 250 -11.27 7.39 -13.51
C PHE A 250 -10.50 8.71 -13.37
N ASN A 251 -10.10 9.04 -12.15
CA ASN A 251 -9.24 10.18 -11.87
C ASN A 251 -7.79 9.71 -11.91
N GLY A 252 -7.13 9.94 -13.05
CA GLY A 252 -5.76 9.49 -13.29
C GLY A 252 -4.75 10.08 -12.31
N GLU A 253 -4.94 11.31 -11.84
CA GLU A 253 -4.05 11.95 -10.88
C GLU A 253 -4.14 11.28 -9.50
N MET A 254 -5.37 11.07 -9.00
CA MET A 254 -5.60 10.37 -7.74
C MET A 254 -5.14 8.91 -7.80
N PHE A 255 -5.36 8.24 -8.93
CA PHE A 255 -4.87 6.88 -9.15
C PHE A 255 -3.35 6.84 -9.01
N ILE A 256 -2.64 7.69 -9.75
CA ILE A 256 -1.17 7.70 -9.77
C ILE A 256 -0.63 7.99 -8.37
N LYS A 257 -1.16 9.00 -7.68
CA LYS A 257 -0.82 9.30 -6.29
C LYS A 257 -0.93 8.08 -5.37
N LYS A 258 -2.09 7.41 -5.36
CA LYS A 258 -2.34 6.25 -4.50
C LYS A 258 -1.52 5.03 -4.93
N PHE A 259 -1.27 4.87 -6.23
CA PHE A 259 -0.47 3.78 -6.75
C PHE A 259 1.02 3.96 -6.44
N THR A 260 1.55 5.19 -6.55
CA THR A 260 2.91 5.53 -6.11
C THR A 260 3.10 5.16 -4.64
N LEU A 261 2.15 5.54 -3.78
CA LEU A 261 2.19 5.18 -2.35
C LEU A 261 2.12 3.67 -2.14
N TYR A 262 1.22 2.97 -2.83
CA TYR A 262 1.10 1.52 -2.77
C TYR A 262 2.45 0.86 -3.05
N LEU A 263 3.11 1.21 -4.15
CA LEU A 263 4.40 0.64 -4.52
C LEU A 263 5.53 1.05 -3.54
N PHE A 264 5.56 2.31 -3.11
CA PHE A 264 6.54 2.80 -2.13
C PHE A 264 6.47 2.03 -0.82
N TYR A 265 5.28 1.74 -0.32
CA TYR A 265 5.14 0.99 0.93
C TYR A 265 5.65 -0.45 0.86
N HIS A 266 5.72 -1.04 -0.34
CA HIS A 266 6.41 -2.33 -0.50
C HIS A 266 7.90 -2.19 -0.24
N ILE A 267 8.53 -1.12 -0.73
CA ILE A 267 9.94 -0.85 -0.50
C ILE A 267 10.19 -0.58 1.00
N VAL A 268 9.35 0.24 1.62
CA VAL A 268 9.46 0.57 3.06
C VAL A 268 9.42 -0.69 3.94
N ILE A 269 8.57 -1.65 3.57
CA ILE A 269 8.30 -2.83 4.39
C ILE A 269 9.21 -4.01 4.03
N TYR A 270 9.31 -4.34 2.75
CA TYR A 270 10.01 -5.52 2.25
C TYR A 270 11.43 -5.23 1.75
N GLY A 271 11.77 -3.97 1.49
CA GLY A 271 13.10 -3.54 1.07
C GLY A 271 13.28 -3.31 -0.43
N VAL A 272 14.52 -2.96 -0.79
CA VAL A 272 14.91 -2.43 -2.10
C VAL A 272 15.15 -3.48 -3.19
N GLY A 273 14.99 -4.77 -2.94
CA GLY A 273 15.22 -5.80 -3.96
C GLY A 273 14.17 -5.77 -5.09
N HIS A 274 13.34 -6.80 -5.16
CA HIS A 274 12.28 -6.92 -6.17
C HIS A 274 11.42 -5.65 -6.31
N TYR A 275 11.11 -4.98 -5.21
CA TYR A 275 10.15 -3.87 -5.20
C TYR A 275 10.73 -2.55 -5.70
N MET A 276 12.03 -2.26 -5.50
CA MET A 276 12.65 -1.06 -6.08
C MET A 276 12.83 -1.23 -7.59
N GLU A 277 13.28 -2.41 -8.03
CA GLU A 277 13.40 -2.72 -9.47
C GLU A 277 12.03 -2.58 -10.16
N ALA A 278 10.99 -3.18 -9.58
CA ALA A 278 9.62 -3.03 -10.07
C ALA A 278 9.15 -1.56 -10.09
N PHE A 279 9.49 -0.76 -9.07
CA PHE A 279 9.16 0.66 -9.02
C PHE A 279 9.89 1.45 -10.11
N MET A 280 11.21 1.31 -10.23
CA MET A 280 12.04 2.10 -11.13
C MET A 280 11.88 1.65 -12.59
N ASP A 281 11.99 0.35 -12.86
CA ASP A 281 12.08 -0.15 -14.23
C ASP A 281 10.73 -0.38 -14.89
N LYS A 282 9.68 -0.71 -14.11
CA LYS A 282 8.34 -0.86 -14.67
C LYS A 282 7.53 0.42 -14.49
N TYR A 283 7.32 0.83 -13.25
CA TYR A 283 6.37 1.91 -12.96
C TYR A 283 6.85 3.29 -13.44
N ILE A 284 8.06 3.72 -13.07
CA ILE A 284 8.57 5.04 -13.46
C ILE A 284 8.75 5.12 -14.98
N ARG A 285 9.33 4.10 -15.63
CA ARG A 285 9.45 4.07 -17.11
C ARG A 285 8.09 4.17 -17.80
N THR A 286 7.07 3.47 -17.32
CA THR A 286 5.71 3.61 -17.84
C THR A 286 5.17 5.02 -17.63
N LEU A 287 5.34 5.59 -16.43
CA LEU A 287 4.88 6.96 -16.15
C LEU A 287 5.54 7.99 -17.06
N GLU A 288 6.83 7.85 -17.35
CA GLU A 288 7.57 8.74 -18.26
C GLU A 288 7.00 8.71 -19.67
N ASN A 289 6.63 7.52 -20.17
CA ASN A 289 5.99 7.36 -21.47
C ASN A 289 4.59 8.01 -21.52
N VAL A 290 3.87 8.04 -20.39
CA VAL A 290 2.49 8.53 -20.29
C VAL A 290 2.43 10.01 -19.81
N ARG A 291 3.58 10.60 -19.45
CA ARG A 291 3.75 11.84 -18.65
C ARG A 291 3.07 13.12 -19.14
N LYS A 292 2.50 13.16 -20.35
CA LYS A 292 1.84 14.36 -20.89
C LYS A 292 0.66 14.90 -20.06
N LYS A 293 0.20 14.20 -19.00
CA LYS A 293 -1.06 14.50 -18.29
C LYS A 293 -0.96 14.74 -16.77
N VAL A 294 0.20 14.62 -16.13
CA VAL A 294 0.28 14.65 -14.65
C VAL A 294 1.33 15.65 -14.16
N ASN A 295 0.89 16.62 -13.36
CA ASN A 295 1.78 17.60 -12.74
C ASN A 295 2.33 17.06 -11.41
N ILE A 296 3.39 16.25 -11.48
CA ILE A 296 4.05 15.63 -10.31
C ILE A 296 4.53 16.69 -9.31
N GLU A 297 4.94 17.86 -9.79
CA GLU A 297 5.50 18.93 -8.94
C GLU A 297 4.46 19.54 -7.98
N LYS A 298 3.16 19.38 -8.24
CA LYS A 298 2.12 19.87 -7.33
C LYS A 298 1.74 18.88 -6.24
N ASN A 299 2.13 17.62 -6.36
CA ASN A 299 1.68 16.56 -5.47
C ASN A 299 2.72 16.28 -4.39
N TRP A 300 2.40 16.59 -3.13
CA TRP A 300 3.34 16.44 -2.03
C TRP A 300 3.64 14.97 -1.73
N GLU A 301 2.69 14.04 -1.89
CA GLU A 301 2.93 12.62 -1.64
C GLU A 301 3.93 12.04 -2.64
N VAL A 302 3.82 12.41 -3.92
CA VAL A 302 4.77 11.95 -4.94
C VAL A 302 6.15 12.57 -4.69
N LYS A 303 6.23 13.83 -4.25
CA LYS A 303 7.50 14.45 -3.82
C LYS A 303 8.14 13.74 -2.63
N TRP A 304 7.33 13.39 -1.64
CA TRP A 304 7.74 12.63 -0.46
C TRP A 304 8.30 11.26 -0.84
N VAL A 305 7.57 10.50 -1.68
CA VAL A 305 8.07 9.20 -2.18
C VAL A 305 9.36 9.39 -2.98
N ASN A 306 9.40 10.34 -3.91
CA ASN A 306 10.57 10.59 -4.74
C ASN A 306 11.81 10.95 -3.91
N PHE A 307 11.63 11.66 -2.80
CA PHE A 307 12.72 11.95 -1.86
C PHE A 307 13.33 10.66 -1.30
N TYR A 308 12.51 9.78 -0.72
CA TYR A 308 13.02 8.53 -0.15
C TYR A 308 13.53 7.54 -1.20
N ILE A 309 12.91 7.47 -2.38
CA ILE A 309 13.41 6.65 -3.49
C ILE A 309 14.78 7.13 -3.94
N LYS A 310 15.01 8.45 -4.02
CA LYS A 310 16.34 8.99 -4.29
C LYS A 310 17.32 8.60 -3.20
N VAL A 311 16.96 8.75 -1.93
CA VAL A 311 17.83 8.34 -0.80
C VAL A 311 18.20 6.86 -0.91
N PHE A 312 17.22 5.98 -1.06
CA PHE A 312 17.47 4.54 -1.17
C PHE A 312 18.26 4.18 -2.44
N GLY A 313 17.98 4.84 -3.57
CA GLY A 313 18.70 4.61 -4.83
C GLY A 313 20.13 5.17 -4.84
N LEU A 314 20.37 6.30 -4.16
CA LEU A 314 21.70 6.87 -3.98
C LEU A 314 22.57 5.93 -3.16
N MET A 315 22.02 5.33 -2.11
CA MET A 315 22.76 4.35 -1.30
C MET A 315 23.10 3.08 -2.06
N ASP A 316 22.28 2.68 -3.03
CA ASP A 316 22.56 1.54 -3.91
C ASP A 316 23.66 1.86 -4.95
N ARG A 317 23.88 3.16 -5.25
CA ARG A 317 24.76 3.62 -6.34
C ARG A 317 25.61 4.84 -5.94
N MET A 318 26.29 4.79 -4.80
CA MET A 318 27.19 5.88 -4.34
C MET A 318 28.46 5.99 -5.21
N GLU A 319 28.31 6.16 -6.52
CA GLU A 319 29.40 6.33 -7.48
C GLU A 319 29.86 7.81 -7.58
N GLU A 320 29.01 8.75 -7.15
CA GLU A 320 29.27 10.20 -7.18
C GLU A 320 29.10 10.83 -5.79
N VAL A 321 29.84 11.92 -5.53
CA VAL A 321 29.69 12.72 -4.30
C VAL A 321 28.34 13.44 -4.34
N LEU A 322 27.57 13.29 -3.26
CA LEU A 322 26.32 14.01 -3.05
C LEU A 322 26.62 15.43 -2.58
N ASP A 323 26.38 16.42 -3.43
CA ASP A 323 26.38 17.84 -3.05
C ASP A 323 24.94 18.32 -2.84
N LEU A 324 24.56 18.44 -1.57
CA LEU A 324 23.23 18.91 -1.15
C LEU A 324 23.23 20.42 -0.81
N GLY A 325 24.32 21.14 -1.11
CA GLY A 325 24.42 22.59 -0.95
C GLY A 325 24.21 23.07 0.49
N GLU A 326 23.40 24.13 0.65
CA GLU A 326 23.12 24.75 1.95
C GLU A 326 22.05 24.02 2.79
N GLU A 327 21.52 22.88 2.34
CA GLU A 327 20.54 22.11 3.11
C GLU A 327 21.17 21.63 4.43
N ASN A 328 20.63 22.07 5.57
CA ASN A 328 21.13 21.73 6.91
C ASN A 328 20.40 20.55 7.57
N ASP A 329 19.65 19.77 6.79
CA ASP A 329 18.98 18.59 7.33
C ASP A 329 20.03 17.56 7.81
N PRO A 330 19.98 17.12 9.09
CA PRO A 330 20.99 16.23 9.65
C PRO A 330 21.15 14.92 8.90
N PHE A 331 20.05 14.31 8.47
CA PHE A 331 20.07 13.04 7.76
C PHE A 331 20.72 13.19 6.38
N LEU A 332 20.32 14.22 5.64
CA LEU A 332 20.90 14.54 4.34
C LEU A 332 22.39 14.89 4.43
N LYS A 333 22.79 15.66 5.45
CA LYS A 333 24.21 15.96 5.67
C LYS A 333 25.03 14.71 5.96
N LEU A 334 24.51 13.76 6.74
CA LEU A 334 25.20 12.49 6.96
C LEU A 334 25.33 11.67 5.67
N LEU A 335 24.30 11.63 4.82
CA LEU A 335 24.41 10.98 3.50
C LEU A 335 25.46 11.64 2.61
N GLU A 336 25.54 12.98 2.62
CA GLU A 336 26.59 13.74 1.93
C GLU A 336 27.97 13.37 2.47
N TYR A 337 28.18 13.35 3.79
CA TYR A 337 29.44 12.89 4.39
C TYR A 337 29.76 11.45 4.00
N ASP A 338 28.79 10.54 4.08
CA ASP A 338 28.97 9.14 3.70
C ASP A 338 29.46 9.01 2.26
N SER A 339 28.88 9.76 1.33
CA SER A 339 29.31 9.76 -0.07
C SER A 339 30.76 10.27 -0.24
N ARG A 340 31.16 11.31 0.49
CA ARG A 340 32.52 11.86 0.46
C ARG A 340 33.55 10.88 1.00
N ILE A 341 33.21 10.18 2.09
CA ILE A 341 34.11 9.17 2.69
C ILE A 341 34.33 8.04 1.69
N LEU A 342 33.27 7.52 1.06
CA LEU A 342 33.38 6.45 0.07
C LEU A 342 34.24 6.85 -1.14
N GLN A 343 34.29 8.15 -1.46
CA GLN A 343 35.13 8.71 -2.52
C GLN A 343 36.56 9.07 -2.04
N ASN A 344 36.94 8.64 -0.84
CA ASN A 344 38.25 8.89 -0.22
C ASN A 344 38.60 10.38 -0.02
N GLU A 345 37.61 11.25 0.17
CA GLU A 345 37.86 12.65 0.53
C GLU A 345 38.33 12.74 1.99
N LYS A 346 39.62 13.02 2.19
CA LYS A 346 40.30 12.97 3.51
C LYS A 346 39.89 14.05 4.51
N LEU A 347 39.03 14.98 4.13
CA LEU A 347 38.79 16.20 4.90
C LEU A 347 37.29 16.38 5.14
N ILE A 348 36.79 15.62 6.12
CA ILE A 348 35.56 15.97 6.81
C ILE A 348 35.91 17.03 7.86
N GLU A 349 35.91 18.29 7.43
CA GLU A 349 35.98 19.42 8.36
C GLU A 349 34.59 19.73 8.91
N GLY A 350 34.46 19.84 10.23
CA GLY A 350 33.29 20.46 10.87
C GLY A 350 32.25 19.51 11.48
N LYS A 351 30.98 19.95 11.46
CA LYS A 351 29.84 19.58 12.32
C LYS A 351 29.32 18.14 12.21
N PHE A 352 30.11 17.18 11.72
CA PHE A 352 29.70 15.78 11.52
C PHE A 352 29.07 15.19 12.78
N GLU A 353 29.75 15.30 13.93
CA GLU A 353 29.25 14.81 15.22
C GLU A 353 27.88 15.41 15.58
N CYS A 354 27.71 16.72 15.40
CA CYS A 354 26.45 17.41 15.70
C CYS A 354 25.30 16.92 14.80
N PHE A 355 25.57 16.70 13.50
CA PHE A 355 24.57 16.17 12.57
C PHE A 355 24.24 14.70 12.89
N MET A 356 25.25 13.92 13.25
CA MET A 356 25.11 12.53 13.66
C MET A 356 24.24 12.40 14.90
N GLU A 357 24.54 13.16 15.96
CA GLU A 357 23.77 13.18 17.20
C GLU A 357 22.33 13.63 16.95
N GLN A 358 22.12 14.70 16.18
CA GLN A 358 20.77 15.14 15.84
C GLN A 358 20.01 14.07 15.06
N CYS A 359 20.63 13.48 14.03
CA CYS A 359 20.02 12.41 13.24
C CYS A 359 19.66 11.18 14.08
N TYR A 360 20.44 10.86 15.12
CA TYR A 360 20.12 9.81 16.06
C TYR A 360 18.81 10.09 16.81
N TYR A 361 18.70 11.26 17.44
CA TYR A 361 17.48 11.64 18.18
C TYR A 361 16.25 11.68 17.26
N ASP A 362 16.47 12.16 16.04
CA ASP A 362 15.46 12.25 15.00
C ASP A 362 14.91 10.89 14.56
N MET A 363 15.77 9.87 14.55
CA MET A 363 15.44 8.53 14.10
C MET A 363 15.17 7.55 15.25
N GLU A 364 15.38 7.96 16.50
CA GLU A 364 15.14 7.15 17.70
C GLU A 364 13.79 6.39 17.65
N PRO A 365 12.66 6.97 17.18
CA PRO A 365 11.41 6.23 17.07
C PRO A 365 11.48 5.01 16.13
N LEU A 366 12.28 5.07 15.07
CA LEU A 366 12.49 3.95 14.14
C LEU A 366 13.40 2.86 14.72
N LEU A 367 14.22 3.20 15.72
CA LEU A 367 15.12 2.26 16.40
C LEU A 367 14.41 1.42 17.46
N ARG A 368 13.18 1.78 17.84
CA ARG A 368 12.41 1.04 18.84
C ARG A 368 12.02 -0.35 18.33
N ARG A 369 12.22 -1.34 19.20
CA ARG A 369 11.87 -2.75 18.99
C ARG A 369 10.40 -2.89 18.58
N GLY A 370 10.16 -3.58 17.47
CA GLY A 370 8.84 -4.06 17.09
C GLY A 370 8.49 -5.38 17.78
N SER A 371 7.20 -5.65 17.93
CA SER A 371 6.69 -6.86 18.59
C SER A 371 6.64 -8.08 17.66
N TYR A 372 6.54 -7.85 16.35
CA TYR A 372 6.28 -8.90 15.37
C TYR A 372 7.42 -9.04 14.34
N ARG A 373 7.33 -8.30 13.23
CA ARG A 373 8.30 -8.27 12.14
C ARG A 373 8.75 -6.85 11.90
N VAL A 374 10.04 -6.63 11.73
CA VAL A 374 10.60 -5.28 11.58
C VAL A 374 10.56 -4.88 10.11
N PRO A 375 9.92 -3.74 9.75
CA PRO A 375 9.96 -3.21 8.39
C PRO A 375 11.38 -2.86 7.97
N PHE A 376 11.71 -3.09 6.69
CA PHE A 376 13.03 -2.78 6.11
C PHE A 376 13.53 -1.39 6.50
N VAL A 377 12.68 -0.37 6.47
CA VAL A 377 13.12 1.00 6.77
C VAL A 377 13.66 1.16 8.20
N LYS A 378 13.08 0.46 9.18
CA LYS A 378 13.59 0.50 10.57
C LYS A 378 14.96 -0.16 10.65
N GLU A 379 15.11 -1.32 10.00
CA GLU A 379 16.38 -2.04 9.94
C GLU A 379 17.45 -1.18 9.25
N PHE A 380 17.12 -0.59 8.10
CA PHE A 380 17.99 0.31 7.35
C PHE A 380 18.45 1.53 8.17
N MET A 381 17.54 2.22 8.86
CA MET A 381 17.90 3.41 9.65
C MET A 381 18.78 3.05 10.84
N ALA A 382 18.51 1.91 11.49
CA ALA A 382 19.34 1.42 12.58
C ALA A 382 20.77 1.16 12.11
N GLN A 383 20.92 0.51 10.96
CA GLN A 383 22.23 0.24 10.35
C GLN A 383 22.94 1.54 9.97
N PHE A 384 22.26 2.42 9.25
CA PHE A 384 22.80 3.72 8.81
C PHE A 384 23.42 4.50 9.98
N LEU A 385 22.73 4.57 11.11
CA LEU A 385 23.23 5.28 12.29
C LEU A 385 24.42 4.59 12.93
N THR A 386 24.37 3.27 13.18
CA THR A 386 25.49 2.58 13.83
C THR A 386 26.80 2.76 13.08
N LEU A 387 26.74 2.75 11.75
CA LEU A 387 27.91 2.94 10.91
C LEU A 387 28.47 4.35 11.04
N ASN A 388 27.60 5.35 11.03
CA ASN A 388 28.00 6.74 11.19
C ASN A 388 28.59 7.00 12.58
N PHE A 389 28.04 6.39 13.63
CA PHE A 389 28.63 6.44 14.97
C PHE A 389 30.00 5.75 15.03
N PHE A 390 30.15 4.60 14.36
CA PHE A 390 31.44 3.91 14.31
C PHE A 390 32.50 4.75 13.58
N VAL A 391 32.16 5.34 12.43
CA VAL A 391 33.04 6.28 11.73
C VAL A 391 33.39 7.46 12.64
N ALA A 392 32.40 7.99 13.37
CA ALA A 392 32.62 9.07 14.32
C ALA A 392 33.66 8.69 15.37
N ASP A 393 33.53 7.51 15.95
CA ASP A 393 34.44 7.02 16.98
C ASP A 393 35.85 6.76 16.46
N VAL A 394 36.00 6.12 15.29
CA VAL A 394 37.32 5.83 14.71
C VAL A 394 38.05 7.12 14.33
N TRP A 395 37.36 8.09 13.73
CA TRP A 395 37.98 9.29 13.19
C TRP A 395 38.09 10.43 14.20
N PHE A 396 37.15 10.54 15.14
CA PHE A 396 37.07 11.67 16.09
C PHE A 396 37.16 11.26 17.57
N LYS A 397 37.03 9.96 17.91
CA LYS A 397 37.17 9.39 19.27
C LYS A 397 36.19 9.93 20.32
N THR A 398 34.96 10.21 19.91
CA THR A 398 34.02 11.03 20.68
C THR A 398 32.68 10.36 20.99
N SER A 399 32.35 9.17 20.44
CA SER A 399 30.94 8.71 20.38
C SER A 399 30.67 7.29 20.93
N LEU A 400 31.58 6.74 21.73
CA LEU A 400 31.52 5.35 22.19
C LEU A 400 30.36 5.06 23.17
N LYS A 401 29.92 6.06 23.95
CA LYS A 401 28.87 5.87 24.98
C LYS A 401 27.46 5.73 24.42
N GLU A 402 27.16 6.48 23.36
CA GLU A 402 25.87 6.45 22.68
C GLU A 402 25.70 5.12 21.92
N MET A 403 26.79 4.60 21.33
CA MET A 403 26.82 3.27 20.70
C MET A 403 26.52 2.15 21.69
N GLU A 404 27.09 2.18 22.90
CA GLU A 404 26.81 1.20 23.96
C GLU A 404 25.33 1.19 24.39
N GLY A 405 24.64 2.33 24.25
CA GLY A 405 23.21 2.45 24.51
C GLY A 405 22.30 1.91 23.41
N MET A 406 22.82 1.69 22.20
CA MET A 406 22.04 1.22 21.06
C MET A 406 21.80 -0.29 21.14
N LYS A 407 20.59 -0.65 21.58
CA LYS A 407 20.13 -2.04 21.55
C LYS A 407 19.54 -2.37 20.19
N TYR A 408 20.25 -3.17 19.41
CA TYR A 408 19.76 -3.70 18.14
C TYR A 408 18.74 -4.80 18.40
N THR A 409 17.56 -4.66 17.81
CA THR A 409 16.51 -5.66 17.90
C THR A 409 15.98 -5.90 16.49
N GLY A 410 16.82 -6.50 15.64
CA GLY A 410 16.52 -6.50 14.21
C GLY A 410 17.35 -7.43 13.34
N PHE A 411 17.77 -8.60 13.82
CA PHE A 411 18.41 -9.59 12.96
C PHE A 411 17.44 -10.73 12.69
N ASN A 412 16.85 -10.76 11.49
CA ASN A 412 15.93 -11.83 11.11
C ASN A 412 16.67 -13.18 11.11
N ARG A 413 16.29 -14.10 12.01
CA ARG A 413 16.62 -15.54 11.88
C ARG A 413 15.62 -16.23 10.96
N TYR A 414 16.03 -17.36 10.38
CA TYR A 414 15.15 -18.22 9.59
C TYR A 414 13.96 -18.57 10.49
N ILE A 415 12.74 -18.54 9.96
CA ILE A 415 11.56 -19.00 10.69
C ILE A 415 11.81 -20.47 11.03
N THR A 416 12.26 -20.74 12.25
CA THR A 416 12.18 -22.09 12.82
C THR A 416 10.78 -22.19 13.39
N PHE A 417 9.93 -22.96 12.72
CA PHE A 417 8.67 -23.38 13.28
C PHE A 417 8.98 -24.19 14.55
N ASP A 418 8.89 -23.56 15.71
CA ASP A 418 8.77 -24.33 16.95
C ASP A 418 7.39 -24.96 16.92
N ASP A 419 7.35 -26.22 16.49
CA ASP A 419 6.17 -27.07 16.59
C ASP A 419 5.91 -27.54 18.03
N SER A 420 6.50 -26.91 19.05
CA SER A 420 6.20 -27.23 20.45
C SER A 420 4.88 -26.56 20.87
N PRO A 421 3.79 -27.31 21.06
CA PRO A 421 2.63 -26.78 21.74
C PRO A 421 2.92 -26.79 23.24
N ASN A 422 2.51 -25.73 23.93
CA ASN A 422 2.59 -25.54 25.39
C ASN A 422 3.90 -24.93 25.89
N LEU A 423 4.00 -23.62 25.76
CA LEU A 423 4.56 -22.80 26.83
C LEU A 423 3.44 -21.84 27.25
N ASP A 424 2.78 -22.21 28.35
CA ASP A 424 1.82 -21.36 29.03
C ASP A 424 2.51 -20.03 29.36
N LEU A 425 1.94 -18.94 28.85
CA LEU A 425 2.27 -17.58 29.26
C LEU A 425 1.76 -17.40 30.69
N GLU A 426 2.58 -17.75 31.69
CA GLU A 426 2.35 -17.24 33.03
C GLU A 426 2.55 -15.72 33.03
N GLU A 427 1.49 -14.99 33.39
CA GLU A 427 1.53 -13.55 33.59
C GLU A 427 2.59 -13.20 34.66
N PRO A 428 3.38 -12.12 34.47
CA PRO A 428 4.36 -11.72 35.47
C PRO A 428 3.63 -11.12 36.68
N SER A 429 3.53 -11.90 37.76
CA SER A 429 3.08 -11.39 39.05
C SER A 429 4.06 -10.34 39.58
N VAL A 430 3.52 -9.17 39.92
CA VAL A 430 4.21 -8.01 40.49
C VAL A 430 4.90 -8.38 41.81
N ASN A 431 6.23 -8.39 41.77
CA ASN A 431 7.22 -8.28 42.85
C ASN A 431 8.26 -9.42 42.80
N ASN A 432 9.41 -9.16 42.18
CA ASN A 432 10.69 -9.28 42.87
C ASN A 432 11.87 -8.84 41.99
N LYS A 433 12.91 -8.41 42.69
CA LYS A 433 14.18 -7.84 42.21
C LYS A 433 14.76 -8.57 40.99
N ILE A 434 15.17 -7.77 40.02
CA ILE A 434 16.00 -8.12 38.87
C ILE A 434 17.21 -8.93 39.35
N LYS A 435 17.21 -10.22 39.02
CA LYS A 435 18.41 -11.02 38.85
C LYS A 435 18.47 -11.37 37.37
N GLU A 436 19.52 -10.92 36.71
CA GLU A 436 19.89 -11.33 35.36
C GLU A 436 19.98 -12.86 35.33
N SER A 437 19.08 -13.50 34.58
CA SER A 437 19.13 -14.94 34.32
C SER A 437 19.93 -15.15 33.05
N GLU A 438 21.18 -15.60 33.19
CA GLU A 438 21.95 -16.20 32.10
C GLU A 438 21.16 -17.39 31.53
N CYS A 439 20.70 -17.24 30.29
CA CYS A 439 20.09 -18.32 29.54
C CYS A 439 21.22 -19.22 28.99
N THR A 440 21.48 -20.34 29.66
CA THR A 440 22.41 -21.37 29.19
C THR A 440 21.72 -22.21 28.12
N TYR A 441 22.33 -22.30 26.93
CA TYR A 441 21.85 -23.12 25.83
C TYR A 441 22.39 -24.54 25.93
N GLU A 442 21.51 -25.54 26.06
CA GLU A 442 21.85 -26.92 25.73
C GLU A 442 21.68 -27.17 24.23
N VAL A 443 22.75 -27.66 23.59
CA VAL A 443 22.76 -28.10 22.20
C VAL A 443 22.17 -29.51 22.14
N GLY A 444 20.86 -29.60 21.90
CA GLY A 444 20.15 -30.87 21.67
C GLY A 444 20.27 -31.34 20.22
N LYS A 445 20.81 -32.54 20.00
CA LYS A 445 20.80 -33.25 18.71
C LYS A 445 19.39 -33.80 18.41
N CYS A 446 18.83 -33.47 17.25
CA CYS A 446 17.58 -34.06 16.74
C CYS A 446 17.79 -35.51 16.28
N ASN A 447 16.93 -36.41 16.75
CA ASN A 447 16.68 -37.73 16.14
C ASN A 447 15.16 -37.89 15.94
N GLY A 448 14.78 -38.27 14.71
CA GLY A 448 13.59 -39.08 14.40
C GLY A 448 12.21 -38.43 14.53
N VAL A 449 11.62 -38.07 13.38
CA VAL A 449 10.18 -37.79 13.22
C VAL A 449 9.40 -39.11 13.26
N ASN A 450 8.41 -39.21 14.16
CA ASN A 450 7.31 -40.16 14.03
C ASN A 450 6.04 -39.36 13.68
N ASP A 451 5.46 -39.67 12.53
CA ASP A 451 4.12 -39.21 12.13
C ASP A 451 3.08 -39.89 13.01
N GLU A 452 2.50 -39.15 13.97
CA GLU A 452 1.30 -39.60 14.67
C GLU A 452 0.04 -39.09 13.94
N VAL A 453 -0.67 -40.05 13.36
CA VAL A 453 -2.00 -39.93 12.78
C VAL A 453 -3.00 -39.60 13.90
N TYR A 454 -3.45 -38.35 13.98
CA TYR A 454 -4.53 -37.94 14.87
C TYR A 454 -5.89 -38.16 14.19
N GLU A 455 -6.59 -39.24 14.56
CA GLU A 455 -8.01 -39.46 14.26
C GLU A 455 -8.91 -38.86 15.36
N GLY A 456 -9.95 -38.13 14.94
CA GLY A 456 -11.24 -38.13 15.61
C GLY A 456 -11.49 -37.12 16.75
N GLY A 457 -11.67 -35.84 16.42
CA GLY A 457 -12.27 -34.86 17.33
C GLY A 457 -12.94 -33.71 16.58
N SER A 458 -14.27 -33.76 16.41
CA SER A 458 -15.08 -32.82 15.59
C SER A 458 -15.35 -31.47 16.28
N ALA A 459 -14.33 -30.82 16.82
CA ALA A 459 -14.39 -29.39 17.11
C ALA A 459 -13.87 -28.66 15.87
N LYS A 460 -14.72 -27.84 15.24
CA LYS A 460 -14.37 -26.94 14.13
C LYS A 460 -13.30 -25.95 14.61
N LYS A 461 -12.03 -26.35 14.63
CA LYS A 461 -10.92 -25.44 14.94
C LYS A 461 -10.78 -24.54 13.72
N GLU A 462 -11.26 -23.30 13.83
CA GLU A 462 -10.94 -22.27 12.84
C GLU A 462 -9.41 -22.22 12.71
N MET A 463 -8.93 -22.22 11.47
CA MET A 463 -7.50 -22.18 11.23
C MET A 463 -7.05 -20.74 11.48
N CYS A 464 -6.23 -20.52 12.51
CA CYS A 464 -5.65 -19.20 12.75
C CYS A 464 -4.41 -19.00 11.87
N ALA A 465 -4.28 -17.83 11.27
CA ALA A 465 -3.04 -17.41 10.63
C ALA A 465 -1.94 -17.30 11.71
N LYS A 466 -0.74 -17.79 11.40
CA LYS A 466 0.39 -17.66 12.32
C LYS A 466 1.00 -16.28 12.15
N VAL A 467 1.21 -15.56 13.24
CA VAL A 467 2.03 -14.35 13.25
C VAL A 467 3.45 -14.73 12.85
N ARG A 468 4.03 -14.02 11.88
CA ARG A 468 5.44 -14.14 11.53
C ARG A 468 6.26 -13.49 12.62
N LYS A 469 6.64 -14.27 13.62
CA LYS A 469 7.54 -13.84 14.68
C LYS A 469 8.97 -13.85 14.16
N VAL A 470 9.68 -12.77 14.39
CA VAL A 470 11.13 -12.71 14.18
C VAL A 470 11.83 -13.06 15.48
N ARG A 471 12.75 -14.03 15.44
CA ARG A 471 13.71 -14.24 16.53
C ARG A 471 14.85 -13.25 16.34
N PHE A 472 15.03 -12.37 17.32
CA PHE A 472 16.16 -11.44 17.37
C PHE A 472 17.30 -12.06 18.16
N GLU A 473 18.53 -12.01 17.64
CA GLU A 473 19.71 -12.13 18.49
C GLU A 473 19.92 -10.80 19.20
N GLU A 474 19.99 -10.81 20.52
CA GLU A 474 20.46 -9.67 21.30
C GLU A 474 21.97 -9.59 21.14
N ARG A 475 22.42 -8.89 20.11
CA ARG A 475 23.80 -8.43 19.97
C ARG A 475 23.79 -6.92 19.93
N ASP A 476 24.71 -6.29 20.63
CA ASP A 476 24.95 -4.87 20.39
C ASP A 476 25.64 -4.67 19.03
N ALA A 477 25.61 -3.44 18.51
CA ALA A 477 26.21 -3.11 17.22
C ALA A 477 27.72 -3.39 17.19
N CYS A 478 28.40 -3.15 18.31
CA CYS A 478 29.83 -3.32 18.43
C CYS A 478 30.21 -4.79 18.23
N ASP A 479 29.48 -5.72 18.85
CA ASP A 479 29.69 -7.16 18.72
C ASP A 479 29.56 -7.62 17.26
N VAL A 480 28.55 -7.14 16.53
CA VAL A 480 28.33 -7.49 15.12
C VAL A 480 29.46 -6.94 14.26
N ILE A 481 29.84 -5.68 14.45
CA ILE A 481 30.94 -5.04 13.72
C ILE A 481 32.25 -5.80 13.98
N VAL A 482 32.61 -6.00 15.25
CA VAL A 482 33.84 -6.69 15.65
C VAL A 482 33.89 -8.12 15.11
N CYS A 483 32.77 -8.86 15.12
CA CYS A 483 32.69 -10.17 14.49
C CYS A 483 32.98 -10.10 12.99
N CYS A 484 32.38 -9.13 12.28
CA CYS A 484 32.53 -8.98 10.83
C CYS A 484 33.92 -8.47 10.39
N LEU A 485 34.74 -7.90 11.28
CA LEU A 485 36.12 -7.51 10.98
C LEU A 485 37.05 -8.71 10.68
N THR A 486 36.62 -9.93 11.00
CA THR A 486 37.37 -11.16 10.68
C THR A 486 36.67 -11.94 9.58
N LYS A 487 37.43 -12.58 8.66
CA LYS A 487 36.85 -13.44 7.62
C LYS A 487 35.99 -14.58 8.20
N THR A 488 36.37 -15.11 9.35
CA THR A 488 35.64 -16.20 10.02
C THR A 488 34.35 -15.69 10.65
N GLY A 489 34.40 -14.61 11.42
CA GLY A 489 33.21 -14.00 12.03
C GLY A 489 32.26 -13.41 10.99
N TYR A 490 32.78 -12.89 9.86
CA TYR A 490 31.99 -12.52 8.69
C TYR A 490 31.19 -13.71 8.15
N ASN A 491 31.86 -14.83 7.86
CA ASN A 491 31.16 -16.03 7.38
C ASN A 491 30.20 -16.58 8.43
N GLU A 492 30.51 -16.43 9.71
CA GLU A 492 29.61 -16.80 10.80
C GLU A 492 28.33 -15.95 10.81
N VAL A 493 28.45 -14.62 10.71
CA VAL A 493 27.31 -13.70 10.62
C VAL A 493 26.51 -13.95 9.34
N LEU A 494 27.18 -14.14 8.20
CA LEU A 494 26.56 -14.40 6.90
C LEU A 494 25.80 -15.74 6.88
N ASN A 495 26.37 -16.80 7.43
CA ASN A 495 25.76 -18.13 7.47
C ASN A 495 24.68 -18.28 8.53
N ARG A 496 24.73 -17.49 9.62
CA ARG A 496 23.68 -17.47 10.65
C ARG A 496 22.50 -16.60 10.26
N SER A 497 22.75 -15.59 9.43
CA SER A 497 21.72 -14.75 8.89
C SER A 497 20.89 -15.47 7.83
N SER A 498 19.58 -15.56 8.06
CA SER A 498 18.61 -15.81 6.98
C SER A 498 18.13 -14.54 6.30
N CYS A 499 18.54 -13.39 6.83
CA CYS A 499 18.09 -12.09 6.41
C CYS A 499 18.89 -11.68 5.17
N GLY A 500 18.20 -11.56 4.03
CA GLY A 500 18.78 -10.95 2.83
C GLY A 500 19.41 -9.58 3.15
N LEU A 501 18.78 -8.82 4.04
CA LEU A 501 19.31 -7.53 4.50
C LEU A 501 20.59 -7.62 5.33
N ILE A 502 20.83 -8.66 6.15
CA ILE A 502 22.12 -8.78 6.86
C ILE A 502 23.21 -9.19 5.88
N ARG A 503 22.88 -10.01 4.88
CA ARG A 503 23.84 -10.33 3.82
C ARG A 503 24.18 -9.06 3.05
N ASP A 504 23.17 -8.28 2.66
CA ASP A 504 23.35 -7.01 1.95
C ASP A 504 24.02 -5.95 2.85
N MET A 505 23.73 -5.88 4.15
CA MET A 505 24.40 -5.02 5.12
C MET A 505 25.86 -5.45 5.30
N CYS A 506 26.14 -6.73 5.49
CA CYS A 506 27.51 -7.22 5.65
C CYS A 506 28.32 -7.03 4.36
N GLU A 507 27.70 -7.21 3.19
CA GLU A 507 28.36 -7.15 1.88
C GLU A 507 28.47 -5.71 1.35
N LYS A 508 27.35 -4.98 1.25
CA LYS A 508 27.30 -3.60 0.71
C LYS A 508 27.72 -2.53 1.71
N VAL A 509 27.48 -2.75 2.99
CA VAL A 509 27.55 -1.65 3.97
C VAL A 509 28.75 -1.81 4.92
N ILE A 510 29.04 -3.01 5.38
CA ILE A 510 30.23 -3.31 6.18
C ILE A 510 31.43 -3.55 5.26
N LEU A 511 31.31 -4.45 4.27
CA LEU A 511 32.42 -4.74 3.36
C LEU A 511 32.64 -3.60 2.37
N GLU A 512 31.66 -3.30 1.51
CA GLU A 512 31.84 -2.26 0.49
C GLU A 512 31.78 -0.84 1.11
N GLY A 513 31.01 -0.64 2.18
CA GLY A 513 30.97 0.63 2.89
C GLY A 513 32.12 0.80 3.89
N MET A 514 32.11 0.10 5.02
CA MET A 514 33.07 0.34 6.11
C MET A 514 34.53 0.02 5.76
N ILE A 515 34.83 -1.02 4.97
CA ILE A 515 36.23 -1.27 4.56
C ILE A 515 36.73 -0.21 3.57
N MET A 516 35.85 0.42 2.78
CA MET A 516 36.25 1.57 1.96
C MET A 516 36.40 2.85 2.81
N LYS A 517 35.72 2.94 3.97
CA LYS A 517 35.82 4.07 4.90
C LYS A 517 36.97 3.96 5.91
N LEU A 518 37.47 2.75 6.19
CA LEU A 518 38.65 2.47 7.05
C LEU A 518 39.93 2.44 6.23
#